data_AF-A0A7W8QD72-F1
#
_entry.id   AF-A0A7W8QD72-F1
#
_cell.length_a   1.000
_cell.length_b   1.000
_cell.length_c   1.000
_cell.angle_alpha   90.00
_cell.angle_beta   90.00
_cell.angle_gamma   90.00
#
_symmetry.space_group_name_H-M   'P 1'
#
loop_
_entity.id
_entity.type
_entity.pdbx_description
1 polymer ?
#
loop_
_entity_poly.entity_id
_entity_poly.type
_entity_poly.pdbx_seq_one_letter_code
_entity_poly.pdbx_strand_id
1 'polypeptide(L)'
;MEYVPATVRAVMARGGAPATIQVGDRIYELTPEEMPGEVEWRLALLKWLGRKAFFYLISLPLEDHVHKLVRVERDLVRRTWLHTVEARAVVQGALLSVTNLTEKEHAALANGKVFFDELTKSEGERLMKRFERMVVRHCRLLEDTSPSGASERGLRGEV
;
A
#
# COMPACT_ATOMS: atom_id res chain seq x y z
N MET A 1 -0.73 4.85 -5.25
CA MET A 1 -1.81 4.89 -4.26
C MET A 1 -1.18 4.85 -2.87
N GLU A 2 -1.41 5.88 -2.05
CA GLU A 2 -0.73 6.07 -0.76
C GLU A 2 -1.76 5.95 0.37
N TYR A 3 -1.59 4.97 1.26
CA TYR A 3 -2.51 4.79 2.38
C TYR A 3 -2.18 5.77 3.50
N VAL A 4 -3.21 6.43 4.03
CA VAL A 4 -3.10 7.34 5.18
C VAL A 4 -3.96 6.78 6.33
N PRO A 5 -3.36 6.40 7.48
CA PRO A 5 -4.12 5.88 8.61
C PRO A 5 -5.21 6.85 9.09
N ALA A 6 -6.35 6.31 9.55
CA ALA A 6 -7.47 7.11 10.07
C ALA A 6 -7.03 8.15 11.12
N THR A 7 -6.12 7.79 12.03
CA THR A 7 -5.58 8.72 13.02
C THR A 7 -4.86 9.93 12.39
N VAL A 8 -4.09 9.71 11.33
CA VAL A 8 -3.40 10.76 10.57
C VAL A 8 -4.41 11.60 9.81
N ARG A 9 -5.40 10.98 9.15
CA ARG A 9 -6.48 11.68 8.46
C ARG A 9 -7.28 12.58 9.40
N ALA A 10 -7.60 12.10 10.60
CA ALA A 10 -8.29 12.87 11.62
C ALA A 10 -7.49 14.11 12.07
N VAL A 11 -6.17 13.97 12.28
CA VAL A 11 -5.30 15.10 12.62
C VAL A 11 -5.26 16.12 11.47
N MET A 12 -5.08 15.64 10.25
CA MET A 12 -5.03 16.46 9.03
C MET A 12 -6.33 17.26 8.81
N ALA A 13 -7.48 16.60 8.95
CA ALA A 13 -8.78 17.25 8.83
C ALA A 13 -9.00 18.32 9.92
N ARG A 14 -8.63 18.03 11.18
CA ARG A 14 -8.68 19.01 12.29
C ARG A 14 -7.73 20.19 12.08
N GLY A 15 -6.60 19.96 11.39
CA GLY A 15 -5.65 20.99 10.98
C GLY A 15 -6.10 21.81 9.77
N GLY A 16 -7.28 21.55 9.20
CA GLY A 16 -7.81 22.27 8.03
C GLY A 16 -7.21 21.83 6.69
N ALA A 17 -6.47 20.72 6.65
CA ALA A 17 -5.83 20.20 5.45
C ALA A 17 -6.18 18.70 5.29
N PRO A 18 -7.42 18.34 4.93
CA PRO A 18 -7.83 16.95 4.83
C PRO A 18 -6.99 16.16 3.81
N ALA A 19 -6.72 14.89 4.13
CA ALA A 19 -5.92 14.02 3.27
C ALA A 19 -6.68 13.68 1.99
N THR A 20 -5.98 13.65 0.86
CA THR A 20 -6.56 13.26 -0.44
C THR A 20 -5.82 12.06 -1.02
N ILE A 21 -6.50 11.33 -1.90
CA ILE A 21 -5.91 10.21 -2.62
C ILE A 21 -6.44 10.16 -4.06
N GLN A 22 -5.55 9.81 -4.99
CA GLN A 22 -5.94 9.54 -6.37
C GLN A 22 -6.31 8.07 -6.55
N VAL A 23 -7.48 7.81 -7.14
CA VAL A 23 -7.97 6.49 -7.56
C VAL A 23 -8.37 6.58 -9.02
N GLY A 24 -7.59 5.94 -9.91
CA GLY A 24 -7.73 6.14 -11.35
C GLY A 24 -7.42 7.58 -11.75
N ASP A 25 -8.35 8.21 -12.46
CA ASP A 25 -8.32 9.62 -12.90
C ASP A 25 -8.95 10.59 -11.89
N ARG A 26 -9.44 10.10 -10.75
CA ARG A 26 -10.22 10.90 -9.79
C ARG A 26 -9.48 11.11 -8.47
N ILE A 27 -9.71 12.27 -7.86
CA ILE A 27 -9.18 12.60 -6.54
C ILE A 27 -10.30 12.53 -5.50
N TYR A 28 -10.04 11.81 -4.42
CA TYR A 28 -10.97 11.66 -3.30
C TYR A 28 -10.40 12.32 -2.05
N GLU A 29 -11.22 13.09 -1.34
CA GLU A 29 -10.96 13.53 0.03
C GLU A 29 -11.29 12.39 0.99
N LEU A 30 -10.28 11.90 1.70
CA LEU A 30 -10.42 10.79 2.62
C LEU A 30 -11.18 11.21 3.88
N THR A 31 -12.12 10.37 4.31
CA THR A 31 -12.85 10.58 5.57
C THR A 31 -11.87 10.68 6.77
N PRO A 32 -12.10 11.53 7.78
CA PRO A 32 -11.29 11.56 9.00
C PRO A 32 -11.34 10.24 9.78
N GLU A 33 -12.48 9.54 9.73
CA GLU A 33 -12.72 8.30 10.43
C GLU A 33 -12.26 7.05 9.65
N GLU A 34 -12.10 5.96 10.38
CA GLU A 34 -11.89 4.63 9.81
C GLU A 34 -13.08 4.26 8.89
N MET A 35 -12.76 3.84 7.66
CA MET A 35 -13.75 3.33 6.71
C MET A 35 -14.17 1.91 7.11
N PRO A 36 -15.44 1.53 6.96
CA PRO A 36 -15.88 0.16 7.16
C PRO A 36 -15.01 -0.84 6.37
N GLY A 37 -14.36 -1.77 7.08
CA GLY A 37 -13.50 -2.79 6.48
C GLY A 37 -12.01 -2.42 6.32
N GLU A 38 -11.60 -1.22 6.75
CA GLU A 38 -10.24 -0.70 6.60
C GLU A 38 -9.22 -1.46 7.46
N VAL A 39 -9.56 -1.77 8.72
CA VAL A 39 -8.69 -2.54 9.61
C VAL A 39 -8.47 -3.95 9.08
N GLU A 40 -9.53 -4.63 8.62
CA GLU A 40 -9.40 -5.97 8.05
C GLU A 40 -8.57 -5.95 6.77
N TRP A 41 -8.72 -4.90 5.96
CA TRP A 41 -7.86 -4.70 4.80
C TRP A 41 -6.40 -4.45 5.20
N ARG A 42 -6.15 -3.61 6.21
CA ARG A 42 -4.79 -3.33 6.70
C ARG A 42 -4.12 -4.58 7.25
N LEU A 43 -4.85 -5.39 8.01
CA LEU A 43 -4.36 -6.68 8.49
C LEU A 43 -4.02 -7.63 7.33
N ALA A 44 -4.90 -7.70 6.31
CA ALA A 44 -4.64 -8.53 5.14
C ALA A 44 -3.42 -8.05 4.34
N LEU A 45 -3.22 -6.73 4.24
CA LEU A 45 -2.03 -6.12 3.64
C LEU A 45 -0.75 -6.52 4.38
N LEU A 46 -0.75 -6.42 5.72
CA LEU A 46 0.42 -6.80 6.54
C LEU A 46 0.76 -8.28 6.38
N LYS A 47 -0.25 -9.17 6.39
CA LYS A 47 -0.06 -10.60 6.14
C LYS A 47 0.51 -10.87 4.75
N TRP A 48 0.01 -10.18 3.73
CA TRP A 48 0.51 -10.29 2.37
C TRP A 48 1.97 -9.83 2.24
N LEU A 49 2.34 -8.70 2.86
CA LEU A 49 3.73 -8.22 2.90
C LEU A 49 4.65 -9.19 3.63
N GLY A 50 4.18 -9.81 4.72
CA GLY A 50 4.87 -10.87 5.44
C GLY A 50 5.16 -12.08 4.54
N ARG A 51 4.15 -12.56 3.80
CA ARG A 51 4.33 -13.65 2.83
C ARG A 51 5.33 -13.28 1.73
N LYS A 52 5.24 -12.06 1.20
CA LYS A 52 6.18 -11.57 0.19
C LYS A 52 7.62 -11.53 0.70
N ALA A 53 7.82 -11.03 1.93
CA ALA A 53 9.13 -11.04 2.58
C ALA A 53 9.63 -12.46 2.84
N PHE A 54 8.76 -13.36 3.27
CA PHE A 54 9.07 -14.78 3.46
C PHE A 54 9.57 -15.43 2.16
N PHE A 55 8.81 -15.34 1.07
CA PHE A 55 9.23 -15.95 -0.21
C PHE A 55 10.48 -15.30 -0.80
N TYR A 56 10.67 -14.00 -0.55
CA TYR A 56 11.92 -13.33 -0.89
C TYR A 56 13.11 -13.94 -0.13
N LEU A 57 12.98 -14.19 1.18
CA LEU A 57 14.04 -14.85 1.96
C LEU A 57 14.33 -16.27 1.48
N ILE A 58 13.30 -17.05 1.17
CA ILE A 58 13.46 -18.41 0.60
C ILE A 58 14.26 -18.39 -0.70
N SER A 59 14.21 -17.30 -1.47
CA SER A 59 14.99 -17.15 -2.69
C SER A 59 16.46 -16.77 -2.48
N LEU A 60 16.90 -16.56 -1.24
CA LEU A 60 18.23 -16.12 -0.87
C LEU A 60 18.99 -17.21 -0.09
N PRO A 61 20.33 -17.25 -0.18
CA PRO A 61 21.16 -17.98 0.77
C PRO A 61 20.91 -17.53 2.22
N LEU A 62 20.96 -18.46 3.18
CA LEU A 62 20.66 -18.17 4.60
C LEU A 62 21.52 -17.04 5.18
N GLU A 63 22.79 -17.00 4.82
CA GLU A 63 23.77 -15.99 5.24
C GLU A 63 23.38 -14.55 4.84
N ASP A 64 22.57 -14.38 3.79
CA ASP A 64 22.14 -13.08 3.30
C ASP A 64 20.85 -12.56 3.98
N HIS A 65 20.11 -13.41 4.69
CA HIS A 65 18.75 -13.12 5.15
C HIS A 65 18.68 -11.83 5.98
N VAL A 66 19.53 -11.69 7.00
CA VAL A 66 19.51 -10.54 7.91
C VAL A 66 19.82 -9.24 7.18
N HIS A 67 20.89 -9.21 6.39
CA HIS A 67 21.30 -8.01 5.67
C HIS A 67 20.24 -7.55 4.66
N LYS A 68 19.63 -8.51 3.95
CA LYS A 68 18.59 -8.20 2.96
C LYS A 68 17.29 -7.75 3.62
N LEU A 69 16.94 -8.25 4.80
CA LEU A 69 15.75 -7.80 5.53
C LEU A 69 15.83 -6.36 6.01
N VAL A 70 17.01 -5.86 6.40
CA VAL A 70 17.19 -4.44 6.74
C VAL A 70 16.82 -3.54 5.55
N ARG A 71 17.16 -3.97 4.34
CA ARG A 71 16.76 -3.26 3.12
C ARG A 71 15.26 -3.39 2.86
N VAL A 72 14.69 -4.58 3.03
CA VAL A 72 13.24 -4.80 2.89
C VAL A 72 12.45 -3.92 3.86
N GLU A 73 12.83 -3.84 5.13
CA GLU A 73 12.17 -2.97 6.13
C GLU A 73 12.15 -1.51 5.66
N ARG A 74 13.29 -1.01 5.17
CA ARG A 74 13.39 0.35 4.63
C ARG A 74 12.50 0.56 3.40
N ASP A 75 12.47 -0.40 2.49
CA ASP A 75 11.64 -0.33 1.29
C ASP A 75 10.14 -0.40 1.64
N LEU A 76 9.76 -1.17 2.66
CA LEU A 76 8.39 -1.23 3.18
C LEU A 76 7.95 0.14 3.71
N VAL A 77 8.76 0.80 4.54
CA VAL A 77 8.46 2.16 5.02
C VAL A 77 8.31 3.13 3.85
N ARG A 78 9.26 3.11 2.91
CA ARG A 78 9.31 4.09 1.79
C ARG A 78 8.24 3.89 0.73
N ARG A 79 7.87 2.63 0.43
CA ARG A 79 7.04 2.30 -0.74
C ARG A 79 5.62 1.87 -0.38
N THR A 80 5.39 1.46 0.87
CA THR A 80 4.08 0.97 1.32
C THR A 80 3.49 1.79 2.47
N TRP A 81 4.19 2.86 2.87
CA TRP A 81 3.75 3.81 3.90
C TRP A 81 3.39 3.10 5.21
N LEU A 82 4.11 2.02 5.49
CA LEU A 82 4.07 1.35 6.78
C LEU A 82 4.74 2.25 7.82
N HIS A 83 4.15 2.32 9.00
CA HIS A 83 4.89 2.82 10.15
C HIS A 83 6.08 1.88 10.40
N THR A 84 7.21 2.42 10.87
CA THR A 84 8.44 1.65 11.10
C THR A 84 8.19 0.40 11.96
N VAL A 85 7.28 0.50 12.95
CA VAL A 85 6.89 -0.65 13.79
C VAL A 85 6.20 -1.75 12.99
N GLU A 86 5.29 -1.40 12.07
CA GLU A 86 4.61 -2.38 11.22
C GLU A 86 5.59 -3.03 10.24
N ALA A 87 6.47 -2.23 9.62
CA ALA A 87 7.50 -2.73 8.71
C ALA A 87 8.44 -3.71 9.43
N ARG A 88 8.86 -3.37 10.66
CA ARG A 88 9.67 -4.25 11.52
C ARG A 88 8.94 -5.55 11.84
N ALA A 89 7.68 -5.48 12.25
CA ALA A 89 6.89 -6.66 12.57
C ALA A 89 6.75 -7.60 11.35
N VAL A 90 6.57 -7.04 10.16
CA VAL A 90 6.53 -7.79 8.90
C VAL A 90 7.85 -8.54 8.64
N VAL A 91 9.00 -7.87 8.71
CA VAL A 91 10.29 -8.52 8.43
C VAL A 91 10.68 -9.52 9.51
N GLN A 92 10.39 -9.23 10.79
CA GLN A 92 10.66 -10.16 11.89
C GLN A 92 9.79 -11.41 11.79
N GLY A 93 8.49 -11.24 11.49
CA GLY A 93 7.59 -12.36 11.29
C GLY A 93 8.03 -13.25 10.13
N ALA A 94 8.49 -12.65 9.02
CA ALA A 94 9.05 -13.39 7.90
C ALA A 94 10.33 -14.15 8.28
N LEU A 95 11.27 -13.51 8.98
CA LEU A 95 12.51 -14.15 9.43
C LEU A 95 12.24 -15.35 10.32
N LEU A 96 11.42 -15.17 11.36
CA LEU A 96 11.03 -16.24 12.29
C LEU A 96 10.38 -17.43 11.58
N SER A 97 9.63 -17.16 10.51
CA SER A 97 8.98 -18.21 9.71
C SER A 97 9.98 -19.01 8.88
N VAL A 98 11.06 -18.39 8.40
CA VAL A 98 12.10 -19.07 7.61
C VAL A 98 13.10 -19.80 8.49
N THR A 99 13.45 -19.25 9.66
CA THR A 99 14.44 -19.87 10.57
C THR A 99 14.00 -21.22 11.14
N ASN A 100 12.69 -21.51 11.09
CA ASN A 100 12.14 -22.77 11.58
C ASN A 100 12.08 -23.87 10.49
N LEU A 101 12.52 -23.59 9.27
CA LEU A 101 12.49 -24.54 8.17
C LEU A 101 13.76 -25.40 8.16
N THR A 102 13.59 -26.68 7.83
CA THR A 102 14.68 -27.57 7.47
C THR A 102 15.23 -27.22 6.07
N GLU A 103 16.47 -27.61 5.77
CA GLU A 103 17.07 -27.42 4.44
C GLU A 103 16.22 -28.03 3.31
N LYS A 104 15.59 -29.18 3.57
CA LYS A 104 14.71 -29.86 2.61
C LYS A 104 13.44 -29.04 2.33
N GLU A 105 12.82 -28.46 3.35
CA GLU A 105 11.66 -27.58 3.21
C GLU A 105 12.03 -26.29 2.47
N HIS A 106 13.19 -25.72 2.80
CA HIS A 106 13.72 -24.54 2.11
C HIS A 106 13.92 -24.81 0.61
N ALA A 107 14.56 -25.91 0.25
CA ALA A 107 14.78 -26.30 -1.14
C ALA A 107 13.45 -26.56 -1.89
N ALA A 108 12.49 -27.22 -1.24
CA ALA A 108 11.18 -27.48 -1.82
C ALA A 108 10.41 -26.17 -2.10
N LEU A 109 10.45 -25.20 -1.17
CA LEU A 109 9.81 -23.90 -1.35
C LEU A 109 10.52 -23.02 -2.39
N ALA A 110 11.84 -23.08 -2.45
CA ALA A 110 12.64 -22.35 -3.45
C ALA A 110 12.29 -22.79 -4.88
N ASN A 111 12.05 -24.10 -5.10
CA ASN A 111 11.63 -24.63 -6.39
C ASN A 111 10.23 -24.12 -6.82
N GLY A 112 9.39 -23.69 -5.87
CA GLY A 112 8.06 -23.13 -6.11
C GLY A 112 8.04 -21.62 -6.43
N LYS A 113 9.19 -20.97 -6.57
CA LYS A 113 9.31 -19.49 -6.66
C LYS A 113 8.37 -18.85 -7.69
N VAL A 114 8.32 -19.38 -8.91
CA VAL A 114 7.50 -18.79 -10.00
C VAL A 114 6.01 -18.79 -9.62
N PHE A 115 5.53 -19.86 -8.99
CA PHE A 115 4.16 -19.95 -8.52
C PHE A 115 3.88 -18.91 -7.41
N PHE A 116 4.79 -18.76 -6.45
CA PHE A 116 4.62 -17.81 -5.35
C PHE A 116 4.72 -16.34 -5.81
N ASP A 117 5.55 -16.05 -6.81
CA ASP A 117 5.64 -14.70 -7.40
C ASP A 117 4.29 -14.30 -8.02
N GLU A 118 3.69 -15.19 -8.82
CA GLU A 118 2.40 -14.93 -9.47
C GLU A 118 1.25 -14.86 -8.45
N LEU A 119 1.25 -15.77 -7.46
CA LEU A 119 0.28 -15.73 -6.36
C LEU A 119 0.36 -14.41 -5.62
N THR A 120 1.55 -14.00 -5.19
CA THR A 120 1.77 -12.75 -4.43
C THR A 120 1.36 -11.53 -5.24
N LYS A 121 1.64 -11.52 -6.54
CA LYS A 121 1.21 -10.44 -7.44
C LYS A 121 -0.33 -10.35 -7.49
N SER A 122 -1.00 -11.46 -7.78
CA SER A 122 -2.46 -11.49 -7.91
C SER A 122 -3.19 -11.10 -6.60
N GLU A 123 -2.67 -11.54 -5.45
CA GLU A 123 -3.20 -11.16 -4.13
C GLU A 123 -3.01 -9.66 -3.86
N GLY A 124 -1.84 -9.12 -4.20
CA GLY A 124 -1.54 -7.70 -4.05
C GLY A 124 -2.50 -6.83 -4.86
N GLU A 125 -2.74 -7.19 -6.12
CA GLU A 125 -3.71 -6.49 -6.98
C GLU A 125 -5.13 -6.54 -6.41
N ARG A 126 -5.56 -7.69 -5.87
CA ARG A 126 -6.87 -7.83 -5.23
C ARG A 126 -7.00 -6.94 -3.98
N LEU A 127 -5.94 -6.84 -3.18
CA LEU A 127 -5.88 -5.99 -2.00
C LEU A 127 -5.95 -4.50 -2.37
N MET A 128 -5.20 -4.07 -3.38
CA MET A 128 -5.24 -2.67 -3.84
C MET A 128 -6.63 -2.32 -4.37
N LYS A 129 -7.21 -3.15 -5.23
CA LYS A 129 -8.58 -2.96 -5.75
C LYS A 129 -9.63 -2.93 -4.63
N ARG A 130 -9.44 -3.69 -3.54
CA ARG A 130 -10.33 -3.63 -2.38
C ARG A 130 -10.23 -2.27 -1.68
N PHE A 131 -9.02 -1.75 -1.49
CA PHE A 131 -8.82 -0.42 -0.91
C PHE A 131 -9.44 0.67 -1.78
N GLU A 132 -9.20 0.65 -3.08
CA GLU A 132 -9.80 1.59 -4.04
C GLU A 132 -11.33 1.60 -3.95
N ARG A 133 -11.96 0.42 -3.90
CA ARG A 133 -13.42 0.33 -3.71
C ARG A 133 -13.91 0.91 -2.39
N MET A 134 -13.14 0.76 -1.30
CA MET A 134 -13.50 1.38 -0.01
C MET A 134 -13.41 2.90 -0.10
N VAL A 135 -12.35 3.43 -0.70
CA VAL A 135 -12.20 4.88 -0.95
C VAL A 135 -13.37 5.40 -1.77
N VAL A 136 -13.64 4.80 -2.94
CA VAL A 136 -14.73 5.24 -3.83
C VAL A 136 -16.10 5.22 -3.14
N ARG A 137 -16.33 4.26 -2.23
CA ARG A 137 -17.60 4.11 -1.53
C ARG A 137 -17.79 5.07 -0.36
N HIS A 138 -16.72 5.40 0.36
CA HIS A 138 -16.80 6.07 1.66
C HIS A 138 -16.19 7.47 1.69
N CYS A 139 -15.46 7.86 0.65
CA CYS A 139 -14.77 9.14 0.57
C CYS A 139 -15.49 10.10 -0.39
N ARG A 140 -15.27 11.40 -0.20
CA ARG A 140 -15.87 12.44 -1.03
C ARG A 140 -15.05 12.61 -2.31
N LEU A 141 -15.70 12.54 -3.47
CA LEU A 141 -15.06 12.90 -4.74
C LEU A 141 -14.82 14.42 -4.77
N LEU A 142 -13.59 14.82 -5.04
CA LEU A 142 -13.25 16.20 -5.40
C LEU A 142 -13.33 16.26 -6.93
N GLU A 143 -14.33 16.96 -7.47
CA GLU A 143 -14.49 17.09 -8.92
C GLU A 143 -13.24 17.71 -9.57
N ASP A 144 -13.02 17.29 -10.82
CA ASP A 144 -11.90 17.62 -11.66
C ASP A 144 -11.65 19.14 -11.67
N THR A 145 -10.55 19.60 -11.09
CA THR A 145 -10.03 20.97 -11.30
C THR A 145 -9.41 21.07 -12.69
N SER A 146 -10.15 20.66 -13.72
CA SER A 146 -9.91 21.13 -15.08
C SER A 146 -10.23 22.63 -15.11
N PRO A 147 -9.33 23.49 -15.63
CA PRO A 147 -9.55 24.93 -15.65
C PRO A 147 -10.68 25.28 -16.62
N SER A 148 -11.92 25.30 -16.12
CA SER A 148 -13.06 25.91 -16.79
C SER A 148 -12.91 27.43 -16.71
N GLY A 149 -12.55 28.06 -17.84
CA GLY A 149 -12.57 29.52 -17.96
C GLY A 149 -11.47 30.14 -18.82
N ALA A 150 -11.13 29.55 -19.97
CA ALA A 150 -10.40 30.30 -20.99
C ALA A 150 -11.31 31.40 -21.54
N SER A 151 -10.93 32.63 -21.22
CA SER A 151 -11.31 33.93 -21.80
C SER A 151 -11.85 33.89 -23.24
N GLU A 152 -13.16 34.15 -23.39
CA GLU A 152 -13.74 34.78 -24.58
C GLU A 152 -14.57 35.99 -24.16
N ARG A 153 -13.89 37.08 -23.77
CA ARG A 153 -14.44 38.43 -23.87
C ARG A 153 -13.39 39.33 -24.51
N GLY A 154 -13.30 39.20 -25.83
CA GLY A 154 -12.66 40.16 -26.72
C GLY A 154 -13.45 40.21 -28.02
N LEU A 155 -13.78 41.43 -28.45
CA LEU A 155 -14.36 41.80 -29.74
C LEU A 155 -15.89 41.79 -29.85
N ARG A 156 -16.53 42.79 -29.22
CA ARG A 156 -17.60 43.57 -29.86
C ARG A 156 -17.52 45.04 -29.46
N GLY A 157 -17.39 45.92 -30.45
CA GLY A 157 -17.75 47.33 -30.31
C GLY A 157 -16.72 48.34 -30.81
N GLU A 158 -16.38 48.30 -32.09
CA GLU A 158 -16.11 49.55 -32.83
C GLU A 158 -17.36 49.88 -33.65
N VAL A 159 -17.99 51.00 -33.33
CA VAL A 159 -18.75 51.88 -34.24
C VAL A 159 -18.48 53.31 -33.80
#